data_AF-A0A3A0DL29-F1
#
_entry.id   AF-A0A3A0DL29-F1
#
_cell.length_a   1.000
_cell.length_b   1.000
_cell.length_c   1.000
_cell.angle_alpha   90.00
_cell.angle_beta   90.00
_cell.angle_gamma   90.00
#
_symmetry.space_group_name_H-M   'P 1'
#
loop_
_entity.id
_entity.type
_entity.pdbx_description
1 polymer ?
#
loop_
_entity_poly.entity_id
_entity_poly.type
_entity_poly.pdbx_seq_one_letter_code
_entity_poly.pdbx_strand_id
1 'polypeptide(L)'
;MATQPLSKPRMSRKKSYRTATATRRRRMRFPPQTGEVVVTSLYRATAHVIDESASGIALLFAKDEVPPLGTRVNINYNGAVMPAYVRNHTPADEGWVRVGLEWN
;
A
#
# COMPACT_ATOMS: atom_id res chain seq x y z
N MET A 1 0.98 -17.65 -66.57
CA MET A 1 0.94 -18.29 -65.24
C MET A 1 1.09 -17.19 -64.20
N ALA A 2 0.00 -16.83 -63.52
CA ALA A 2 -0.06 -15.67 -62.64
C ALA A 2 0.03 -16.12 -61.17
N THR A 3 1.08 -15.68 -60.48
CA THR A 3 1.41 -16.03 -59.10
C THR A 3 0.58 -15.19 -58.13
N GLN A 4 -0.18 -15.83 -57.25
CA GLN A 4 -0.98 -15.18 -56.20
C GLN A 4 -0.07 -14.56 -55.11
N PRO A 5 -0.38 -13.37 -54.55
CA PRO A 5 0.30 -12.88 -53.36
C PRO A 5 -0.34 -13.40 -52.06
N LEU A 6 0.49 -14.03 -51.23
CA LEU A 6 0.23 -14.45 -49.85
C LEU A 6 -0.32 -13.30 -48.99
N SER A 7 -1.54 -13.42 -48.48
CA SER A 7 -2.11 -12.51 -47.47
C SER A 7 -1.52 -12.80 -46.09
N LYS A 8 -0.66 -11.90 -45.60
CA LYS A 8 -0.12 -11.97 -44.22
C LYS A 8 -1.19 -11.51 -43.21
N PRO A 9 -1.34 -12.17 -42.06
CA PRO A 9 -2.34 -11.79 -41.07
C PRO A 9 -2.01 -10.43 -40.44
N ARG A 10 -3.01 -9.55 -40.44
CA ARG A 10 -3.01 -8.21 -39.84
C ARG A 10 -2.86 -8.34 -38.33
N MET A 11 -1.63 -8.18 -37.82
CA MET A 11 -1.38 -8.13 -36.38
C MET A 11 -2.19 -6.99 -35.75
N SER A 12 -3.18 -7.37 -34.94
CA SER A 12 -3.87 -6.51 -33.99
C SER A 12 -2.82 -5.75 -33.17
N ARG A 13 -2.82 -4.43 -33.27
CA ARG A 13 -2.04 -3.55 -32.38
C ARG A 13 -2.56 -3.74 -30.96
N LYS A 14 -2.01 -4.70 -30.22
CA LYS A 14 -2.11 -4.75 -28.76
C LYS A 14 -1.53 -3.43 -28.25
N LYS A 15 -2.40 -2.57 -27.74
CA LYS A 15 -2.07 -1.35 -27.02
C LYS A 15 -1.23 -1.78 -25.82
N SER A 16 0.10 -1.72 -25.95
CA SER A 16 1.01 -1.97 -24.85
C SER A 16 0.79 -0.86 -23.83
N TYR A 17 0.05 -1.15 -22.76
CA TYR A 17 0.12 -0.36 -21.55
C TYR A 17 1.56 -0.48 -21.06
N ARG A 18 2.41 0.47 -21.45
CA ARG A 18 3.66 0.76 -20.76
C ARG A 18 3.24 1.10 -19.33
N THR A 19 3.33 0.13 -18.44
CA THR A 19 3.31 0.32 -17.00
C THR A 19 4.50 1.19 -16.65
N ALA A 20 4.25 2.49 -16.64
CA ALA A 20 5.19 3.48 -16.16
C ALA A 20 5.52 3.18 -14.70
N THR A 21 6.79 2.87 -14.47
CA THR A 21 7.51 3.23 -13.25
C THR A 21 7.05 2.55 -11.96
N ALA A 22 7.05 1.21 -11.94
CA ALA A 22 7.28 0.48 -10.70
C ALA A 22 8.78 0.42 -10.39
N THR A 23 9.40 1.58 -10.15
CA THR A 23 10.65 1.64 -9.36
C THR A 23 10.27 1.37 -7.90
N ARG A 24 9.72 0.19 -7.65
CA ARG A 24 9.23 -0.24 -6.34
C ARG A 24 10.47 -0.44 -5.49
N ARG A 25 10.66 0.47 -4.52
CA ARG A 25 11.74 0.50 -3.52
C ARG A 25 12.17 -0.93 -3.18
N ARG A 26 13.44 -1.27 -3.43
CA ARG A 26 14.13 -2.46 -2.90
C ARG A 26 14.25 -2.32 -1.38
N ARG A 27 13.14 -2.45 -0.65
CA ARG A 27 13.15 -2.61 0.81
C ARG A 27 12.65 -4.01 1.10
N MET A 28 13.37 -4.72 1.96
CA MET A 28 12.94 -6.01 2.46
C MET A 28 11.50 -5.89 2.91
N ARG A 29 10.62 -6.71 2.33
CA ARG A 29 9.24 -6.86 2.77
C ARG A 29 9.24 -8.00 3.77
N PHE A 30 8.95 -7.66 5.02
CA PHE A 30 8.74 -8.69 6.04
C PHE A 30 7.36 -9.31 5.81
N PRO A 31 7.20 -10.64 6.00
CA PRO A 31 5.86 -11.25 5.95
C PRO A 31 4.95 -10.54 6.96
N PRO A 32 3.66 -10.30 6.62
CA PRO A 32 2.75 -9.54 7.46
C PRO A 32 2.59 -10.23 8.81
N GLN A 33 3.14 -9.64 9.87
CA GLN A 33 2.80 -10.05 11.22
C GLN A 33 1.44 -9.42 11.53
N THR A 34 0.41 -10.23 11.68
CA THR A 34 -0.89 -9.79 12.21
C THR A 34 -0.73 -9.44 13.68
N GLY A 35 -0.15 -8.27 13.96
CA GLY A 35 -0.12 -7.65 15.27
C GLY A 35 -1.29 -6.67 15.40
N GLU A 36 -1.94 -6.66 16.56
CA GLU A 36 -2.84 -5.58 16.94
C GLU A 36 -1.99 -4.33 17.21
N VAL A 37 -2.08 -3.35 16.34
CA VAL A 37 -1.41 -2.07 16.53
C VAL A 37 -2.36 -1.13 17.22
N VAL A 38 -1.97 -0.66 18.40
CA VAL A 38 -2.68 0.42 19.09
C VAL A 38 -2.11 1.74 18.60
N VAL A 39 -2.93 2.50 17.88
CA VAL A 39 -2.57 3.85 17.44
C VAL A 39 -3.10 4.84 18.46
N THR A 40 -2.19 5.52 19.14
CA THR A 40 -2.51 6.59 20.09
C THR A 40 -2.36 7.93 19.37
N SER A 41 -3.49 8.39 18.82
CA SER A 41 -3.72 9.78 18.41
C SER A 41 -4.54 10.48 19.51
N LEU A 42 -5.27 11.55 19.20
CA LEU A 42 -6.32 12.11 20.07
C LEU A 42 -7.38 11.05 20.50
N TYR A 43 -7.38 9.88 19.86
CA TYR A 43 -8.17 8.70 20.20
C TYR A 43 -7.35 7.42 19.98
N ARG A 44 -7.81 6.32 20.59
CA ARG A 44 -7.22 4.97 20.46
C ARG A 44 -7.91 4.24 19.30
N ALA A 45 -7.14 3.73 18.35
CA ALA A 45 -7.64 2.92 17.24
C ALA A 45 -6.88 1.59 17.14
N THR A 46 -7.55 0.54 16.70
CA THR A 46 -6.90 -0.75 16.41
C THR A 46 -6.70 -0.89 14.90
N ALA A 47 -5.55 -1.43 14.52
CA ALA A 47 -5.22 -1.62 13.12
C ALA A 47 -4.43 -2.91 12.89
N HIS A 48 -4.54 -3.45 11.67
CA HIS A 48 -3.80 -4.64 11.25
C HIS A 48 -2.58 -4.25 10.41
N VAL A 49 -1.43 -4.86 10.67
CA VAL A 49 -0.22 -4.63 9.86
C VAL A 49 -0.30 -5.39 8.54
N ILE A 50 -0.01 -4.70 7.44
CA ILE A 50 -0.03 -5.24 6.07
C ILE A 50 1.40 -5.39 5.52
N ASP A 51 2.25 -4.41 5.78
CA ASP A 51 3.63 -4.35 5.29
C ASP A 51 4.45 -3.48 6.23
N GLU A 52 5.71 -3.82 6.43
CA GLU A 52 6.64 -3.07 7.27
C GLU A 52 7.97 -2.89 6.54
N SER A 53 8.56 -1.72 6.68
CA SER A 53 9.89 -1.40 6.17
C SER A 53 10.64 -0.48 7.11
N ALA A 54 11.95 -0.32 6.86
CA ALA A 54 12.80 0.59 7.61
C ALA A 54 12.37 2.08 7.59
N SER A 55 11.43 2.49 6.72
CA SER A 55 10.93 3.88 6.71
C SER A 55 9.48 4.03 7.12
N GLY A 56 8.77 2.94 7.38
CA GLY A 56 7.34 3.05 7.64
C GLY A 56 6.62 1.71 7.67
N ILE A 57 5.33 1.81 7.99
CA ILE A 57 4.43 0.68 8.12
C ILE A 57 3.13 0.98 7.36
N ALA A 58 2.57 -0.05 6.74
CA ALA A 58 1.24 0.00 6.16
C ALA A 58 0.28 -0.73 7.11
N LEU A 59 -0.77 -0.03 7.52
CA LEU A 59 -1.81 -0.51 8.42
C LEU A 59 -3.15 -0.57 7.71
N LEU A 60 -4.03 -1.47 8.15
CA LEU A 60 -5.43 -1.55 7.74
C LEU A 60 -6.29 -1.08 8.91
N PHE A 61 -7.10 -0.04 8.67
CA PHE A 61 -8.03 0.53 9.65
C PHE A 61 -9.47 0.32 9.21
N ALA A 62 -10.37 0.20 10.18
CA ALA A 62 -11.79 0.41 9.93
C ALA A 62 -12.00 1.86 9.46
N LYS A 63 -12.93 2.06 8.51
CA LYS A 63 -13.17 3.36 7.85
C LYS A 63 -13.43 4.51 8.83
N ASP A 64 -14.03 4.22 9.97
CA ASP A 64 -14.41 5.22 10.99
C ASP A 64 -13.30 5.49 12.02
N GLU A 65 -12.20 4.74 11.98
CA GLU A 65 -11.06 4.90 12.89
C GLU A 65 -9.81 5.49 12.22
N VAL A 66 -9.91 5.85 10.93
CA VAL A 66 -8.78 6.31 10.14
C VAL A 66 -8.25 7.66 10.65
N PRO A 67 -6.98 7.75 11.10
CA PRO A 67 -6.39 9.01 11.51
C PRO A 67 -6.27 9.99 10.33
N PRO A 68 -6.42 11.31 10.54
CA PRO A 68 -6.30 12.27 9.44
C PRO A 68 -4.90 12.28 8.82
N LEU A 69 -4.82 12.60 7.52
CA LEU A 69 -3.55 12.76 6.81
C LEU A 69 -2.66 13.81 7.50
N GLY A 70 -1.35 13.55 7.56
CA GLY A 70 -0.37 14.42 8.19
C GLY A 70 -0.32 14.34 9.73
N THR A 71 -1.26 13.64 10.36
CA THR A 71 -1.29 13.47 11.80
C THR A 71 -0.08 12.67 12.27
N ARG A 72 0.57 13.13 13.34
CA ARG A 72 1.55 12.34 14.08
C ARG A 72 0.81 11.37 15.00
N VAL A 73 1.15 10.10 14.90
CA VAL A 73 0.57 9.04 15.74
C VAL A 73 1.66 8.25 16.44
N ASN A 74 1.33 7.72 17.61
CA ASN A 74 2.20 6.79 18.33
C ASN A 74 1.67 5.37 18.14
N ILE A 75 2.47 4.51 17.51
CA ILE A 75 2.16 3.12 17.24
C ILE A 75 2.76 2.27 18.35
N ASN A 76 1.93 1.56 19.11
CA ASN A 76 2.42 0.48 19.97
C ASN A 76 2.48 -0.81 19.14
N TYR A 77 3.70 -1.25 18.81
CA TYR A 77 3.96 -2.41 17.99
C TYR A 77 5.15 -3.19 18.56
N ASN A 78 4.99 -4.51 18.72
CA ASN A 78 5.99 -5.39 19.33
C ASN A 78 6.53 -4.92 20.70
N GLY A 79 5.66 -4.31 21.50
CA GLY A 79 6.01 -3.80 22.84
C GLY A 79 6.79 -2.48 22.84
N ALA A 80 7.04 -1.90 21.66
CA ALA A 80 7.68 -0.59 21.51
C ALA A 80 6.68 0.46 21.04
N VAL A 81 6.82 1.68 21.54
CA VAL A 81 6.07 2.83 21.04
C VAL A 81 6.90 3.56 19.99
N MET A 82 6.43 3.55 18.75
CA MET A 82 7.11 4.13 17.59
C MET A 82 6.28 5.29 17.03
N PRO A 83 6.79 6.55 17.04
CA PRO A 83 6.10 7.67 16.43
C PRO A 83 6.17 7.59 14.90
N ALA A 84 5.05 7.91 14.23
CA ALA A 84 4.93 7.93 12.78
C ALA A 84 4.01 9.04 12.28
N TYR A 85 4.15 9.43 11.02
CA TYR A 85 3.22 10.35 10.34
C TYR A 85 2.35 9.61 9.34
N VAL A 86 1.07 9.92 9.34
CA VAL A 86 0.12 9.43 8.34
C VAL A 86 0.41 10.11 6.99
N ARG A 87 0.76 9.33 5.96
CA ARG A 87 1.17 9.86 4.65
C ARG A 87 0.17 9.64 3.53
N ASN A 88 -0.57 8.54 3.57
CA ASN A 88 -1.56 8.23 2.53
C ASN A 88 -2.68 7.36 3.06
N HIS A 89 -3.87 7.56 2.50
CA HIS A 89 -5.02 6.68 2.64
C HIS A 89 -5.31 6.06 1.28
N THR A 90 -5.58 4.76 1.26
CA THR A 90 -5.95 4.03 0.06
C THR A 90 -7.16 3.17 0.40
N PRO A 91 -8.32 3.40 -0.23
CA PRO A 91 -9.49 2.56 -0.02
C PRO A 91 -9.14 1.08 -0.20
N ALA A 92 -9.64 0.23 0.70
CA ALA A 92 -9.58 -1.21 0.59
C ALA A 92 -10.98 -1.78 0.32
N ASP A 93 -11.18 -3.07 0.61
CA ASP A 93 -12.50 -3.73 0.58
C ASP A 93 -13.50 -3.04 1.53
N GLU A 94 -14.79 -3.42 1.44
CA GLU A 94 -15.86 -2.74 2.17
C GLU A 94 -15.56 -2.61 3.67
N GLY A 95 -15.56 -1.35 4.14
CA GLY A 95 -15.33 -1.00 5.55
C GLY A 95 -13.86 -0.76 5.95
N TRP A 96 -12.90 -0.96 5.05
CA TRP A 96 -11.48 -0.88 5.39
C TRP A 96 -10.71 0.17 4.57
N VAL A 97 -9.68 0.74 5.19
CA VAL A 97 -8.77 1.70 4.57
C VAL A 97 -7.33 1.29 4.87
N ARG A 98 -6.51 1.19 3.81
CA ARG A 98 -5.06 1.06 3.96
C ARG A 98 -4.45 2.43 4.24
N VAL A 99 -3.68 2.52 5.30
CA VAL A 99 -3.01 3.73 5.75
C VAL A 99 -1.52 3.48 5.74
N GLY A 100 -0.75 4.25 4.98
CA GLY A 100 0.70 4.20 5.05
C GLY A 100 1.22 5.27 6.01
N LEU A 101 2.07 4.82 6.92
CA LEU A 101 2.72 5.66 7.92
C LEU A 101 4.22 5.67 7.68
N GLU A 102 4.84 6.82 7.91
CA GLU A 102 6.29 7.00 7.83
C GLU A 102 6.85 7.20 9.23
N TRP A 103 7.92 6.47 9.58
CA TRP A 103 8.60 6.63 10.87
C TRP A 103 9.16 8.04 11.03
N ASN A 104 9.04 8.59 12.24
CA ASN A 104 9.65 9.87 12.60
C ASN A 104 11.08 9.72 13.08
#